data_AF-A0A929Z0Y7-F1
#
_entry.id   AF-A0A929Z0Y7-F1
#
_cell.length_a   1.000
_cell.length_b   1.000
_cell.length_c   1.000
_cell.angle_alpha   90.00
_cell.angle_beta   90.00
_cell.angle_gamma   90.00
#
_symmetry.space_group_name_H-M   'P 1'
#
loop_
_entity.id
_entity.type
_entity.pdbx_description
1 polymer ?
#
loop_
_entity_poly.entity_id
_entity_poly.type
_entity_poly.pdbx_seq_one_letter_code
_entity_poly.pdbx_strand_id
1 'polypeptide(L)' 'MIHSMTGYGKAEAEYNGKKIHVEIKSLNSKNLDLNTRIATAYREKEMELRKLIAAELLRGKV' A
#
# COMPACT_ATOMS: atom_id res chain seq x y z
N MET A 1 -17.14 21.91 2.27
CA MET A 1 -16.57 20.68 2.85
C MET A 1 -15.53 20.18 1.86
N ILE A 2 -14.26 20.07 2.28
CA ILE A 2 -13.26 19.44 1.44
C ILE A 2 -13.62 17.95 1.45
N HIS A 3 -14.14 17.42 0.35
CA HIS A 3 -14.18 15.98 0.12
C HIS A 3 -12.73 15.51 0.13
N SER A 4 -12.25 15.04 1.28
CA SER A 4 -10.94 14.43 1.38
C SER A 4 -10.94 13.25 0.42
N MET A 5 -10.14 13.34 -0.64
CA MET A 5 -9.85 12.21 -1.53
C MET A 5 -9.04 11.19 -0.71
N THR A 6 -9.72 10.45 0.16
CA THR A 6 -9.15 9.31 0.89
C THR A 6 -9.48 8.06 0.10
N GLY A 7 -8.46 7.37 -0.39
CA GLY A 7 -8.62 6.08 -1.05
C GLY A 7 -8.48 4.96 -0.02
N TYR A 8 -9.38 3.99 -0.03
CA TYR A 8 -9.18 2.73 0.67
C TYR A 8 -9.31 1.60 -0.34
N GLY A 9 -8.29 0.74 -0.39
CA GLY A 9 -8.28 -0.48 -1.17
C GLY A 9 -8.01 -1.67 -0.27
N LYS A 10 -8.78 -2.74 -0.45
CA LYS A 10 -8.52 -4.02 0.19
C LYS A 10 -8.52 -5.10 -0.88
N ALA A 11 -7.53 -5.98 -0.82
CA ALA A 11 -7.42 -7.14 -1.69
C ALA A 11 -7.07 -8.36 -0.84
N GLU A 12 -7.63 -9.50 -1.20
CA GLU A 12 -7.34 -10.78 -0.57
C GLU A 12 -6.97 -11.77 -1.68
N ALA A 13 -5.91 -12.54 -1.46
CA ALA A 13 -5.45 -13.57 -2.38
C ALA A 13 -5.03 -14.81 -1.61
N GLU A 14 -5.22 -15.99 -2.20
CA GLU A 14 -4.74 -17.24 -1.64
C GLU A 14 -3.63 -17.80 -2.53
N TYR A 15 -2.48 -18.12 -1.93
CA TYR A 15 -1.34 -18.68 -2.64
C TYR A 15 -0.71 -19.80 -1.82
N ASN A 16 -0.63 -21.01 -2.39
CA ASN A 16 -0.08 -22.20 -1.75
C ASN A 16 -0.65 -22.46 -0.34
N GLY A 17 -1.97 -22.31 -0.17
CA GLY A 17 -2.67 -22.50 1.10
C GLY A 17 -2.44 -21.38 2.14
N LYS A 18 -1.80 -20.28 1.76
CA LYS A 18 -1.66 -19.08 2.60
C LYS A 18 -2.60 -18.00 2.10
N LYS A 19 -3.43 -17.47 3.01
CA LYS A 19 -4.23 -16.27 2.75
C LYS A 19 -3.38 -15.02 2.95
N ILE A 20 -3.36 -14.17 1.94
CA ILE A 20 -2.65 -12.91 1.88
C ILE A 20 -3.70 -11.81 1.84
N HIS A 21 -3.65 -10.93 2.85
CA HIS A 21 -4.52 -9.77 2.94
C HIS A 21 -3.66 -8.52 2.73
N VAL A 22 -4.07 -7.67 1.78
CA VAL A 22 -3.41 -6.40 1.47
C VAL A 22 -4.42 -5.29 1.66
N GLU A 23 -4.04 -4.29 2.44
CA GLU A 23 -4.83 -3.08 2.64
C GLU A 23 -3.99 -1.86 2.34
N ILE A 24 -4.57 -0.94 1.58
CA ILE A 24 -3.94 0.31 1.15
C ILE A 24 -4.85 1.45 1.57
N LYS A 25 -4.30 2.40 2.34
CA LYS A 25 -5.02 3.59 2.81
C LYS A 25 -4.30 4.82 2.28
N SER A 26 -4.87 5.46 1.28
CA SER A 26 -4.34 6.68 0.69
C SER A 26 -5.03 7.92 1.24
N LEU A 27 -4.25 8.94 1.57
CA LEU A 27 -4.69 10.29 1.86
C LEU A 27 -4.22 11.21 0.74
N ASN A 28 -5.06 12.15 0.31
CA ASN A 28 -4.66 13.17 -0.64
C ASN A 28 -3.55 14.07 -0.05
N SER A 29 -2.32 13.82 -0.46
CA SER A 29 -1.12 14.55 -0.03
C SER A 29 -0.27 14.87 -1.26
N LYS A 30 0.36 16.04 -1.25
CA LYS A 30 1.32 16.45 -2.31
C LYS A 30 2.61 15.62 -2.26
N ASN A 31 2.94 15.08 -1.08
CA ASN A 31 4.12 14.25 -0.87
C ASN A 31 3.72 12.79 -0.73
N LEU A 32 4.50 11.91 -1.36
CA LEU A 32 4.45 10.48 -1.14
C LEU A 32 5.12 10.14 0.18
N ASP A 33 4.33 9.72 1.15
CA ASP A 33 4.80 9.16 2.41
C ASP A 33 4.17 7.79 2.52
N LEU A 34 5.00 6.75 2.60
CA LEU A 34 4.59 5.37 2.39
C LEU A 34 4.90 4.53 3.62
N ASN A 35 3.88 4.00 4.30
CA ASN A 35 4.04 3.20 5.51
C ASN A 35 3.57 1.77 5.31
N THR A 36 4.51 0.86 5.06
CA THR A 36 4.23 -0.58 4.86
C THR A 36 4.43 -1.36 6.14
N ARG A 37 3.40 -2.11 6.54
CA ARG A 37 3.49 -3.13 7.60
C ARG A 37 3.49 -4.50 6.96
N ILE A 38 4.68 -5.07 6.78
CA ILE A 38 4.88 -6.40 6.20
C ILE A 38 5.27 -7.42 7.26
N ALA A 39 4.79 -8.66 7.12
CA ALA A 39 5.22 -9.77 7.96
C ALA A 39 6.72 -10.02 7.80
N THR A 40 7.41 -10.35 8.89
CA THR A 40 8.88 -10.45 8.92
C THR A 40 9.46 -11.38 7.84
N ALA A 41 8.75 -12.46 7.50
CA ALA A 41 9.13 -13.40 6.45
C ALA A 41 9.24 -12.77 5.04
N TYR A 42 8.58 -11.64 4.79
CA TYR A 42 8.59 -10.95 3.49
C TYR A 42 9.27 -9.58 3.56
N ARG A 43 9.98 -9.26 4.65
CA ARG A 43 10.60 -7.94 4.85
C ARG A 43 11.62 -7.60 3.76
N GLU A 44 12.31 -8.57 3.20
CA GLU A 44 13.23 -8.36 2.06
C GLU A 44 12.52 -7.82 0.81
N LYS A 45 11.25 -8.19 0.62
CA LYS A 45 10.41 -7.71 -0.48
C LYS A 45 9.79 -6.33 -0.23
N GLU A 46 9.92 -5.80 0.98
CA GLU A 46 9.34 -4.51 1.34
C GLU A 46 9.87 -3.38 0.45
N MET A 47 11.19 -3.32 0.22
CA MET A 47 11.78 -2.27 -0.60
C MET A 47 11.34 -2.34 -2.07
N GLU A 48 11.17 -3.55 -2.59
CA GLU A 48 10.69 -3.79 -3.95
C GLU A 48 9.23 -3.33 -4.10
N LEU A 49 8.37 -3.69 -3.14
CA LEU A 49 6.97 -3.25 -3.09
C LEU A 49 6.86 -1.73 -2.94
N ARG A 50 7.70 -1.10 -2.11
CA ARG A 50 7.74 0.36 -1.97
C ARG A 50 8.04 1.04 -3.31
N LYS A 51 9.00 0.52 -4.08
CA LYS A 51 9.32 1.04 -5.42
C LYS A 51 8.17 0.87 -6.41
N LEU A 52 7.53 -0.30 -6.42
CA LEU A 52 6.36 -0.56 -7.28
C LEU A 52 5.21 0.39 -6.95
N ILE A 53 4.87 0.54 -5.68
CA ILE A 53 3.80 1.43 -5.23
C ILE A 53 4.16 2.89 -5.56
N ALA A 54 5.40 3.31 -5.36
CA ALA A 54 5.85 4.67 -5.70
C ALA A 54 5.84 4.97 -7.21
N ALA A 55 6.02 3.95 -8.06
CA ALA A 55 5.94 4.10 -9.51
C ALA A 55 4.48 4.25 -9.99
N GLU A 56 3.54 3.55 -9.35
CA GLU A 56 2.11 3.58 -9.69
C GLU A 56 1.37 4.77 -9.06
N LEU A 57 1.81 5.26 -7.90
CA LEU A 57 1.18 6.40 -7.25
C LEU A 57 1.59 7.74 -7.87
N LEU A 58 0.60 8.42 -8.44
CA LEU A 58 0.76 9.77 -8.98
C LEU A 58 0.75 10.86 -7.89
N ARG A 59 -0.11 10.70 -6.86
CA ARG A 59 -0.27 11.61 -5.72
C ARG A 59 -0.87 10.88 -4.52
N GLY A 60 -0.43 11.22 -3.31
CA GLY A 60 -1.02 10.71 -2.06
C GLY A 60 -0.01 10.19 -1.06
N LYS A 61 -0.43 10.11 0.21
CA LYS A 61 0.28 9.48 1.33
C LYS A 61 -0.39 8.13 1.59
N VAL A 62 0.36 7.03 1.63
CA VAL A 62 -0.13 5.64 1.56
C VAL A 62 0.38 4.76 2.71
#